data_AF-A0A563BD33-F1
#
_entry.id   AF-A0A563BD33-F1
#
_cell.length_a   1.000
_cell.length_b   1.000
_cell.length_c   1.000
_cell.angle_alpha   90.00
_cell.angle_beta   90.00
_cell.angle_gamma   90.00
#
_symmetry.space_group_name_H-M   'P 1'
#
loop_
_entity.id
_entity.type
_entity.pdbx_description
1 polymer ?
#
loop_
_entity_poly.entity_id
_entity_poly.type
_entity_poly.pdbx_seq_one_letter_code
_entity_poly.pdbx_strand_id
1 'polypeptide(L)'
;MHFSDIAKGIRDSEFNRRSVTTQAIHNELIKDKRFVLIGRGIYALASWGYSRGTVADIITDILKNSETPLHRDEIVRQVLDKRQVKETTILLNLQSKPQFKRVAKATYVFEEAA
;
A
#
# COMPACT_ATOMS: atom_id res chain seq x y z
N MET A 1 -5.99 -9.17 8.89
CA MET A 1 -6.34 -10.56 8.53
C MET A 1 -6.02 -10.77 7.06
N HIS A 2 -5.36 -11.87 6.68
CA HIS A 2 -5.11 -12.15 5.25
C HIS A 2 -6.40 -12.67 4.60
N PHE A 3 -6.71 -12.30 3.36
CA PHE A 3 -7.97 -12.69 2.71
C PHE A 3 -8.16 -14.21 2.57
N SER A 4 -7.06 -14.98 2.53
CA SER A 4 -7.11 -16.44 2.57
C SER A 4 -7.69 -16.98 3.88
N ASP A 5 -7.43 -16.30 4.99
CA ASP A 5 -7.95 -16.68 6.30
C ASP A 5 -9.44 -16.38 6.39
N ILE A 6 -9.89 -15.30 5.73
CA ILE A 6 -11.31 -14.97 5.57
C ILE A 6 -12.01 -16.06 4.75
N ALA A 7 -11.40 -16.47 3.63
CA ALA A 7 -11.92 -17.54 2.79
C ALA A 7 -12.00 -18.88 3.53
N LYS A 8 -11.00 -19.19 4.36
CA LYS A 8 -11.01 -20.37 5.22
C LYS A 8 -12.13 -20.28 6.25
N GLY A 9 -12.26 -19.16 6.97
CA GLY A 9 -13.32 -18.96 7.97
C GLY A 9 -14.73 -19.05 7.39
N ILE A 10 -14.96 -18.54 6.18
CA ILE A 10 -16.27 -18.67 5.51
C ILE A 10 -16.55 -20.13 5.15
N ARG A 11 -15.56 -20.86 4.61
CA ARG A 11 -15.70 -22.27 4.26
C ARG A 11 -15.98 -23.15 5.47
N ASP A 12 -15.38 -22.82 6.60
CA ASP A 12 -15.53 -23.55 7.87
C ASP A 12 -16.81 -23.13 8.63
N SER A 13 -17.60 -22.19 8.10
CA SER A 13 -18.85 -21.69 8.70
C SER A 13 -20.12 -22.28 8.07
N GLU A 14 -21.24 -22.21 8.79
CA GLU A 14 -22.56 -22.61 8.28
C GLU A 14 -23.07 -21.75 7.10
N PHE A 15 -22.39 -20.65 6.79
CA PHE A 15 -22.71 -19.76 5.68
C PHE A 15 -22.12 -20.21 4.33
N ASN A 16 -21.49 -21.39 4.27
CA ASN A 16 -20.92 -21.98 3.06
C ASN A 16 -22.01 -22.49 2.08
N ARG A 17 -22.85 -21.56 1.57
CA ARG A 17 -23.95 -21.85 0.65
C ARG A 17 -23.49 -22.02 -0.81
N ARG A 18 -22.28 -21.59 -1.15
CA ARG A 18 -21.63 -21.72 -2.47
C ARG A 18 -20.11 -21.77 -2.30
N SER A 19 -19.40 -22.49 -3.17
CA SER A 19 -17.93 -22.55 -3.20
C SER A 19 -17.31 -21.17 -3.43
N VAL A 20 -17.12 -20.39 -2.37
CA VAL A 20 -16.53 -19.06 -2.44
C VAL A 20 -15.03 -19.22 -2.66
N THR A 21 -14.54 -18.71 -3.81
CA THR A 21 -13.11 -18.71 -4.09
C THR A 21 -12.41 -17.57 -3.35
N THR A 22 -11.13 -17.77 -3.03
CA THR A 22 -10.28 -16.72 -2.45
C THR A 22 -10.23 -15.47 -3.33
N GLN A 23 -10.29 -15.65 -4.65
CA GLN A 23 -10.33 -14.57 -5.64
C GLN A 23 -11.65 -13.81 -5.63
N ALA A 24 -12.80 -14.48 -5.45
CA ALA A 24 -14.09 -13.81 -5.30
C ALA A 24 -14.09 -12.91 -4.05
N ILE A 25 -13.55 -13.39 -2.92
CA ILE A 25 -13.44 -12.59 -1.69
C ILE A 25 -12.51 -11.40 -1.89
N HIS A 26 -11.37 -11.60 -2.56
CA HIS A 26 -10.46 -10.50 -2.89
C HIS A 26 -11.17 -9.40 -3.69
N ASN A 27 -11.96 -9.78 -4.70
CA ASN A 27 -12.70 -8.83 -5.54
C ASN A 27 -13.81 -8.09 -4.75
N GLU A 28 -14.54 -8.79 -3.89
CA GLU A 28 -15.57 -8.16 -3.04
C GLU A 28 -14.95 -7.19 -2.02
N LEU A 29 -13.79 -7.53 -1.44
CA LEU A 29 -13.04 -6.64 -0.54
C LEU A 29 -12.47 -5.41 -1.25
N ILE A 30 -12.12 -5.51 -2.53
CA ILE A 30 -11.70 -4.34 -3.34
C ILE A 30 -12.89 -3.45 -3.69
N LYS A 31 -14.05 -4.06 -3.98
CA LYS A 31 -15.26 -3.34 -4.41
C LYS A 31 -15.88 -2.53 -3.28
N ASP A 32 -15.81 -3.02 -2.05
CA ASP A 32 -16.34 -2.34 -0.88
C ASP A 32 -15.36 -1.26 -0.36
N LYS A 33 -15.81 0.00 -0.43
CA LYS A 33 -15.08 1.21 0.00
C LYS A 33 -14.66 1.20 1.48
N ARG A 34 -15.28 0.35 2.30
CA ARG A 34 -14.95 0.20 3.73
C ARG A 34 -13.66 -0.55 3.95
N PHE A 35 -13.19 -1.34 2.99
CA PHE A 35 -11.95 -2.09 3.11
C PHE A 35 -10.81 -1.42 2.34
N VAL A 36 -9.63 -1.46 2.95
CA VAL A 36 -8.40 -0.91 2.40
C VAL A 36 -7.34 -2.00 2.39
N LEU A 37 -6.73 -2.24 1.22
CA LEU A 37 -5.60 -3.15 1.08
C LEU A 37 -4.36 -2.46 1.68
N ILE A 38 -3.95 -2.89 2.88
CA ILE A 38 -2.82 -2.30 3.62
C ILE A 38 -1.50 -3.05 3.38
N GLY A 39 -1.56 -4.31 2.93
CA GLY A 39 -0.39 -5.12 2.59
C GLY A 39 -0.74 -6.21 1.58
N ARG A 40 0.22 -7.08 1.22
CA ARG A 40 -0.01 -8.17 0.26
C ARG A 40 -1.08 -9.12 0.79
N GLY A 41 -2.31 -8.95 0.31
CA GLY A 41 -3.47 -9.72 0.75
C GLY A 41 -4.02 -9.35 2.14
N ILE A 42 -3.57 -8.27 2.75
CA ILE A 42 -4.06 -7.84 4.07
C ILE A 42 -5.02 -6.67 3.89
N TYR A 43 -6.24 -6.85 4.38
CA TYR A 43 -7.27 -5.83 4.39
C TYR A 43 -7.53 -5.33 5.81
N ALA A 44 -7.77 -4.03 5.93
CA ALA A 44 -8.23 -3.36 7.14
C ALA A 44 -9.45 -2.50 6.83
N LEU A 45 -10.22 -2.16 7.87
CA LEU A 45 -11.33 -1.22 7.74
C LEU A 45 -10.79 0.21 7.60
N ALA A 46 -11.38 1.00 6.71
CA ALA A 46 -11.07 2.42 6.55
C ALA A 46 -11.34 3.21 7.84
N SER A 47 -12.32 2.77 8.65
CA SER A 47 -12.65 3.39 9.95
C SER A 47 -11.53 3.28 10.99
N TRP A 48 -10.55 2.40 10.78
CA TRP A 48 -9.36 2.30 11.65
C TRP A 48 -8.31 3.37 11.34
N GLY A 49 -8.60 4.31 10.43
CA GLY A 49 -7.69 5.39 10.06
C GLY A 49 -6.70 5.05 8.95
N TYR A 50 -6.83 3.87 8.33
CA TYR A 50 -6.01 3.51 7.17
C TYR A 50 -6.49 4.24 5.92
N SER A 51 -5.61 5.03 5.32
CA SER A 51 -5.88 5.73 4.07
C SER A 51 -5.72 4.81 2.86
N ARG A 52 -6.59 5.00 1.86
CA ARG A 52 -6.41 4.40 0.55
C ARG A 52 -5.22 5.07 -0.13
N GLY A 53 -4.35 4.23 -0.69
CA GLY A 53 -3.16 4.68 -1.40
C GLY A 53 -2.19 3.53 -1.57
N THR A 54 -1.28 3.67 -2.51
CA THR A 54 -0.14 2.80 -2.74
C THR A 54 1.07 3.31 -1.97
N VAL A 55 2.15 2.53 -1.94
CA VAL A 55 3.44 3.02 -1.43
C VAL A 55 3.90 4.25 -2.23
N ALA A 56 3.59 4.30 -3.54
CA ALA A 56 3.90 5.47 -4.37
C ALA A 56 3.12 6.72 -3.96
N ASP A 57 1.86 6.58 -3.55
CA ASP A 57 1.06 7.74 -3.10
C ASP A 57 1.65 8.32 -1.80
N ILE A 58 2.05 7.45 -0.87
CA ILE A 58 2.71 7.88 0.38
C ILE A 58 4.05 8.56 0.10
N ILE A 59 4.87 8.00 -0.79
CA ILE A 59 6.15 8.62 -1.20
C ILE A 59 5.88 9.97 -1.87
N THR A 60 4.85 10.06 -2.72
CA THR A 60 4.43 11.30 -3.38
C THR A 60 4.07 12.35 -2.34
N ASP A 61 3.24 12.01 -1.35
CA ASP A 61 2.86 12.94 -0.29
C ASP A 61 4.07 13.40 0.53
N ILE A 62 5.00 12.50 0.85
CA ILE A 62 6.23 12.84 1.58
C ILE A 62 7.08 13.82 0.77
N LEU A 63 7.30 13.55 -0.51
CA LEU A 63 8.13 14.39 -1.38
C LEU A 63 7.45 15.72 -1.74
N LYS A 64 6.13 15.76 -1.90
CA LYS A 64 5.37 17.00 -2.16
C LYS A 64 5.32 17.92 -0.95
N ASN A 65 5.25 17.37 0.26
CA ASN A 65 5.24 18.15 1.49
C ASN A 65 6.66 18.54 1.96
N SER A 66 7.70 18.10 1.25
CA SER A 66 9.08 18.45 1.55
C SER A 66 9.52 19.65 0.70
N GLU A 67 9.99 20.72 1.35
CA GLU A 67 10.57 21.88 0.66
C GLU A 67 11.92 21.56 0.01
N THR A 68 12.60 20.51 0.47
CA THR A 68 13.92 20.10 0.00
C THR A 68 13.95 18.67 -0.53
N PRO A 69 14.86 18.32 -1.46
CA PRO A 69 15.08 16.93 -1.86
C PRO A 69 15.40 16.03 -0.67
N LEU A 70 14.78 14.86 -0.59
CA LEU A 70 14.95 13.94 0.54
C LEU A 70 15.88 12.79 0.19
N HIS A 71 16.72 12.40 1.17
CA HIS A 71 17.53 11.20 1.05
C HIS A 71 16.65 9.94 1.16
N ARG A 72 17.04 8.88 0.46
CA ARG A 72 16.37 7.58 0.40
C ARG A 72 16.02 7.06 1.79
N ASP A 73 16.98 7.12 2.71
CA ASP A 73 16.81 6.55 4.05
C ASP A 73 15.77 7.32 4.87
N GLU A 74 15.67 8.65 4.66
CA GLU A 74 14.63 9.49 5.28
C GLU A 74 13.24 9.19 4.70
N ILE A 75 13.15 8.99 3.38
CA ILE A 75 11.91 8.58 2.73
C ILE A 75 11.47 7.21 3.27
N VAL A 76 12.39 6.25 3.37
CA VAL A 76 12.12 4.92 3.92
C VAL A 76 11.58 5.02 5.34
N ARG A 77 12.24 5.80 6.21
CA ARG A 77 11.81 6.02 7.60
C ARG A 77 10.38 6.56 7.66
N GLN A 78 10.10 7.65 6.95
CA GLN A 78 8.78 8.28 6.95
C GLN A 78 7.67 7.38 6.36
N VAL A 79 7.98 6.56 5.35
CA VAL A 79 7.01 5.60 4.80
C VAL A 79 6.72 4.48 5.80
N LEU A 80 7.74 3.95 6.47
CA LEU A 80 7.57 2.89 7.47
C LEU A 80 6.78 3.37 8.69
N ASP A 81 6.92 4.64 9.07
CA ASP A 81 6.11 5.28 10.13
C ASP A 81 4.62 5.34 9.76
N LYS A 82 4.31 5.52 8.46
CA LYS A 82 2.92 5.62 7.97
C LYS A 82 2.30 4.28 7.61
N ARG A 83 3.10 3.29 7.21
CA ARG A 83 2.60 2.01 6.70
C ARG A 83 3.59 0.86 6.87
N GLN A 84 3.08 -0.26 7.34
CA GLN A 84 3.83 -1.51 7.39
C GLN A 84 4.05 -2.09 5.99
N VAL A 85 5.21 -1.81 5.40
CA VAL A 85 5.66 -2.35 4.12
C VAL A 85 7.12 -2.81 4.23
N LYS A 86 7.57 -3.62 3.28
CA LYS A 86 8.99 -3.97 3.20
C LYS A 86 9.78 -2.81 2.63
N GLU A 87 10.97 -2.55 3.17
CA GLU A 87 11.89 -1.55 2.64
C GLU A 87 12.17 -1.76 1.14
N THR A 88 12.35 -3.02 0.71
CA THR A 88 12.53 -3.37 -0.71
C THR A 88 11.39 -2.85 -1.59
N THR A 89 10.15 -2.83 -1.09
CA THR A 89 9.00 -2.31 -1.85
C THR A 89 9.10 -0.79 -2.01
N ILE A 90 9.59 -0.08 -1.01
CA ILE A 90 9.81 1.38 -1.07
C ILE A 90 10.90 1.68 -2.09
N LEU A 91 12.03 0.98 -2.00
CA LEU A 91 13.16 1.14 -2.92
C LEU A 91 12.77 0.83 -4.37
N LEU A 92 11.98 -0.23 -4.58
CA LEU A 92 11.48 -0.57 -5.89
C LEU A 92 10.57 0.53 -6.45
N ASN A 93 9.70 1.13 -5.64
CA ASN A 93 8.87 2.25 -6.09
C ASN A 93 9.72 3.47 -6.46
N LEU A 94 10.70 3.84 -5.64
CA LEU A 94 11.65 4.93 -5.92
C LEU A 94 12.43 4.75 -7.23
N GLN A 95 12.68 3.51 -7.66
CA GLN A 95 13.39 3.21 -8.91
C GLN A 95 12.47 3.01 -10.12
N SER A 96 11.27 2.46 -9.92
CA SER A 96 10.37 2.04 -11.01
C SER A 96 9.38 3.11 -11.44
N LYS A 97 9.13 4.13 -10.61
CA LYS A 97 8.14 5.18 -10.90
C LYS A 97 8.82 6.44 -11.44
N PRO A 98 8.40 6.93 -12.62
CA PRO A 98 9.04 8.09 -13.27
C PRO A 98 8.87 9.39 -12.47
N GLN A 99 7.81 9.49 -11.67
CA GLN A 99 7.52 10.65 -10.82
C GLN A 99 8.51 10.86 -9.66
N PHE A 100 9.41 9.90 -9.39
CA PHE A 100 10.43 10.01 -8.34
C PHE A 100 11.80 10.19 -8.97
N LYS A 101 12.19 11.45 -9.17
CA LYS A 101 13.43 11.79 -9.84
C LYS A 101 14.58 11.83 -8.86
N ARG A 102 15.64 11.09 -9.18
CA ARG A 102 16.89 11.14 -8.42
C ARG A 102 17.71 12.35 -8.86
N VAL A 103 17.95 13.28 -7.93
CA VAL A 103 18.69 14.53 -8.20
C VAL A 103 20.13 14.50 -7.69
N ALA A 104 20.44 13.62 -6.73
CA ALA A 104 21.79 13.43 -6.22
C ALA A 104 22.02 11.99 -5.72
N LYS A 105 23.13 11.76 -5.01
CA LYS A 105 23.44 10.44 -4.43
C LYS A 105 22.35 10.04 -3.44
N ALA A 106 21.52 9.06 -3.84
CA ALA A 106 20.38 8.57 -3.09
C ALA A 106 19.39 9.67 -2.62
N THR A 107 19.30 10.78 -3.34
CA THR A 107 18.39 11.90 -3.03
C THR A 107 17.34 12.03 -4.12
N TYR A 108 16.07 12.18 -3.72
CA TYR A 108 14.91 12.16 -4.60
C TYR A 108 14.05 13.42 -4.45
N VAL A 109 13.40 13.81 -5.53
CA VAL A 109 12.34 14.83 -5.60
C VAL A 109 11.11 14.25 -6.27
N PHE A 110 9.95 14.83 -5.98
CA PHE A 110 8.76 14.59 -6.78
C PHE A 110 8.82 15.44 -8.05
N GLU A 111 8.67 14.81 -9.22
CA GLU A 111 8.49 15.50 -10.50
C GLU A 111 7.14 15.03 -11.06
N GLU A 112 6.26 15.98 -11.38
CA GLU A 112 4.98 15.63 -12.00
C GLU A 112 5.27 14.99 -13.36
N ALA A 113 4.86 13.72 -13.53
CA ALA A 113 5.06 13.02 -14.79
C ALA A 113 4.20 13.73 -15.86
N ALA A 114 4.85 14.29 -16.87
CA ALA A 114 4.23 14.90 -18.04
C ALA A 114 3.45 13.87 -18.87
#